data_AF-A0A843YMY9-F1
#
_entry.id   AF-A0A843YMY9-F1
#
_cell.length_a   1.000
_cell.length_b   1.000
_cell.length_c   1.000
_cell.angle_alpha   90.00
_cell.angle_beta   90.00
_cell.angle_gamma   90.00
#
_symmetry.space_group_name_H-M   'P 1'
#
loop_
_entity.id
_entity.type
_entity.pdbx_description
1 polymer ?
#
loop_
_entity_poly.entity_id
_entity_poly.type
_entity_poly.pdbx_seq_one_letter_code
_entity_poly.pdbx_strand_id
1 'polypeptide(L)'
;MRHPQISPTKLSIERLPDGTIVAGRDGNISLQGDYTYDAGNQITANRNLTLSTTDTLTNTATLAAAGNLTVNAANVVNAAGADIASGNPGDLTTGTTTVNAVSGNITNAGRIEGNNVNTSSNVLNNTGTLIGNSVTANAATLTNDGAAAIIAGVNQVNLWVTGTVNNQNDATLYSLGDMNMAANGAKDGNGYLFNQTGTINNLSSTIEADGTLNVAANQINNVRQNVTVNTVTTSDTTSTLTTPSWWSSLRPSPPSGGNPLIE
;
A
#
# COMPACT_ATOMS: atom_id res chain seq x y z
N MET A 1 22.94 -47.53 -38.83
CA MET A 1 22.23 -46.27 -39.11
C MET A 1 21.75 -45.71 -37.78
N ARG A 2 22.33 -44.59 -37.31
CA ARG A 2 21.94 -43.95 -36.05
C ARG A 2 20.78 -43.01 -36.33
N HIS A 3 19.64 -43.25 -35.68
CA HIS A 3 18.53 -42.30 -35.60
C HIS A 3 18.99 -41.04 -34.83
N PRO A 4 18.77 -39.82 -35.35
CA PRO A 4 18.88 -38.62 -34.54
C PRO A 4 17.66 -38.54 -33.62
N GLN A 5 17.90 -38.63 -32.31
CA GLN A 5 16.91 -38.29 -31.29
C GLN A 5 16.77 -36.77 -31.25
N ILE A 6 15.57 -36.27 -31.50
CA ILE A 6 15.23 -34.85 -31.31
C ILE A 6 14.92 -34.66 -29.83
N SER A 7 15.83 -34.04 -29.08
CA SER A 7 15.56 -33.56 -27.72
C SER A 7 14.57 -32.39 -27.76
N PRO A 8 13.49 -32.38 -26.96
CA PRO A 8 12.58 -31.24 -26.90
C PRO A 8 13.12 -30.21 -25.90
N THR A 9 13.90 -29.23 -26.37
CA THR A 9 14.33 -28.08 -25.55
C THR A 9 14.47 -26.77 -26.33
N LYS A 10 14.01 -26.70 -27.59
CA LYS A 10 14.14 -25.49 -28.39
C LYS A 10 12.89 -24.62 -28.28
N LEU A 11 13.02 -23.53 -27.52
CA LEU A 11 12.10 -22.40 -27.47
C LEU A 11 12.01 -21.75 -28.87
N SER A 12 10.88 -21.85 -29.55
CA SER A 12 10.58 -21.05 -30.73
C SER A 12 9.97 -19.72 -30.25
N ILE A 13 10.78 -18.66 -30.19
CA ILE A 13 10.26 -17.29 -30.06
C ILE A 13 9.84 -16.87 -31.48
N GLU A 14 8.58 -17.08 -31.82
CA GLU A 14 8.00 -16.51 -33.03
C GLU A 14 7.48 -15.12 -32.67
N ARG A 15 8.22 -14.07 -33.07
CA ARG A 15 7.69 -12.71 -33.06
C ARG A 15 6.69 -12.63 -34.21
N LEU A 16 5.40 -12.68 -33.90
CA LEU A 16 4.35 -12.51 -34.89
C LEU A 16 4.27 -11.03 -35.31
N PRO A 17 3.79 -10.72 -36.53
CA PRO A 17 3.72 -9.35 -37.07
C PRO A 17 2.88 -8.36 -36.25
N ASP A 18 2.13 -8.84 -35.27
CA ASP A 18 1.19 -8.09 -34.41
C ASP A 18 1.73 -7.81 -32.99
N GLY A 19 2.98 -8.15 -32.68
CA GLY A 19 3.54 -7.97 -31.33
C GLY A 19 3.23 -9.12 -30.36
N THR A 20 2.72 -10.24 -30.87
CA THR A 20 2.49 -11.45 -30.07
C THR A 20 3.79 -12.24 -29.85
N ILE A 21 4.04 -12.63 -28.61
CA ILE A 21 5.08 -13.58 -28.18
C ILE A 21 4.37 -14.72 -27.44
N VAL A 22 4.42 -15.92 -28.00
CA VAL A 22 3.87 -17.14 -27.37
C VAL A 22 5.00 -18.09 -27.01
N ALA A 23 5.12 -18.40 -25.72
CA ALA A 23 6.00 -19.45 -25.23
C ALA A 23 5.17 -20.69 -24.83
N GLY A 24 5.38 -21.80 -25.55
CA GLY A 24 4.66 -23.06 -25.30
C GLY A 24 4.87 -23.67 -23.90
N ARG A 25 5.86 -23.17 -23.13
CA ARG A 25 6.10 -23.54 -21.73
C ARG A 25 6.62 -22.37 -20.91
N ASP A 26 7.89 -22.02 -21.03
CA ASP A 26 8.49 -20.89 -20.30
C ASP A 26 8.89 -19.79 -21.29
N GLY A 27 8.54 -18.54 -21.01
CA GLY A 27 8.93 -17.36 -21.77
C GLY A 27 10.02 -16.59 -21.05
N ASN A 28 11.10 -16.25 -21.75
CA ASN A 28 12.12 -15.32 -21.28
C ASN A 28 12.32 -14.23 -22.33
N ILE A 29 12.04 -12.99 -21.94
CA ILE A 29 12.11 -11.82 -22.81
C ILE A 29 13.05 -10.81 -22.14
N SER A 30 14.04 -10.34 -22.89
CA SER A 30 14.97 -9.29 -22.46
C SER A 30 14.97 -8.19 -23.50
N LEU A 31 14.66 -6.98 -23.05
CA LEU A 31 14.55 -5.77 -23.85
C LEU A 31 15.58 -4.75 -23.36
N GLN A 32 15.97 -3.84 -24.25
CA GLN A 32 16.82 -2.70 -23.91
C GLN A 32 15.98 -1.43 -23.96
N GLY A 33 16.26 -0.50 -23.05
CA GLY A 33 15.54 0.76 -22.96
C GLY A 33 14.28 0.68 -22.09
N ASP A 34 13.42 1.67 -22.27
CA ASP A 34 12.05 1.65 -21.77
C ASP A 34 11.17 0.70 -22.60
N TYR A 35 10.20 0.06 -21.96
CA TYR A 35 9.21 -0.77 -22.64
C TYR A 35 7.81 -0.52 -22.07
N THR A 36 6.84 -0.31 -22.96
CA THR A 36 5.42 -0.24 -22.60
C THR A 36 4.74 -1.52 -23.03
N TYR A 37 4.19 -2.25 -22.06
CA TYR A 37 3.28 -3.37 -22.30
C TYR A 37 1.83 -2.85 -22.22
N ASP A 38 1.14 -2.89 -23.36
CA ASP A 38 -0.26 -2.50 -23.49
C ASP A 38 -1.12 -3.66 -24.01
N ALA A 39 -2.43 -3.44 -24.14
CA ALA A 39 -3.38 -4.47 -24.58
C ALA A 39 -3.19 -4.92 -26.05
N GLY A 40 -2.42 -4.18 -26.85
CA GLY A 40 -2.02 -4.58 -28.20
C GLY A 40 -0.84 -5.55 -28.21
N ASN A 41 -0.12 -5.67 -27.09
CA ASN A 41 0.94 -6.65 -26.92
C ASN A 41 0.38 -7.91 -26.27
N GLN A 42 0.53 -9.08 -26.91
CA GLN A 42 0.23 -10.36 -26.26
C GLN A 42 1.52 -11.09 -25.91
N ILE A 43 1.88 -11.11 -24.63
CA ILE A 43 2.93 -11.98 -24.12
C ILE A 43 2.27 -13.11 -23.34
N THR A 44 2.41 -14.34 -23.82
CA THR A 44 1.85 -15.53 -23.17
C THR A 44 2.94 -16.56 -22.91
N ALA A 45 2.92 -17.12 -21.70
CA ALA A 45 3.71 -18.30 -21.34
C ALA A 45 2.81 -19.29 -20.61
N ASN A 46 2.79 -20.54 -21.08
CA ASN A 46 1.95 -21.59 -20.50
C ASN A 46 2.39 -22.05 -19.10
N ARG A 47 3.55 -21.58 -18.61
CA ARG A 47 4.07 -21.84 -17.27
C ARG A 47 4.76 -20.58 -16.73
N ASN A 48 6.06 -20.40 -16.91
CA ASN A 48 6.77 -19.27 -16.31
C ASN A 48 7.03 -18.16 -17.32
N LEU A 49 6.86 -16.91 -16.92
CA LEU A 49 7.26 -15.74 -17.71
C LEU A 49 8.32 -14.94 -16.95
N THR A 50 9.39 -14.59 -17.65
CA THR A 50 10.34 -13.56 -17.21
C THR A 50 10.38 -12.47 -18.27
N LEU A 51 9.99 -11.25 -17.89
CA LEU A 51 10.10 -10.05 -18.70
C LEU A 51 11.12 -9.12 -18.06
N SER A 52 12.19 -8.83 -18.78
CA SER A 52 13.27 -7.96 -18.31
C SER A 52 13.46 -6.80 -19.27
N THR A 53 13.61 -5.59 -18.74
CA THR A 53 14.02 -4.41 -19.49
C THR A 53 15.15 -3.69 -18.75
N THR A 54 16.01 -2.96 -19.46
CA THR A 54 17.14 -2.27 -18.78
C THR A 54 16.71 -0.99 -18.06
N ASP A 55 15.67 -0.30 -18.56
CA ASP A 55 15.17 0.95 -17.98
C ASP A 55 13.76 0.77 -17.40
N THR A 56 12.76 1.55 -17.81
CA THR A 56 11.41 1.52 -17.22
C THR A 56 10.50 0.52 -17.94
N LEU A 57 9.86 -0.39 -17.18
CA LEU A 57 8.72 -1.15 -17.66
C LEU A 57 7.42 -0.42 -17.27
N THR A 58 6.62 -0.03 -18.25
CA THR A 58 5.27 0.51 -18.03
C THR A 58 4.23 -0.53 -18.46
N ASN A 59 3.48 -1.06 -17.51
CA ASN A 59 2.34 -1.93 -17.76
C ASN A 59 1.04 -1.13 -17.74
N THR A 60 0.27 -1.19 -18.82
CA THR A 60 -1.08 -0.58 -18.92
C THR A 60 -2.17 -1.60 -19.23
N ALA A 61 -1.86 -2.90 -19.10
CA ALA A 61 -2.79 -4.00 -19.39
C ALA A 61 -2.59 -5.16 -18.39
N THR A 62 -3.13 -6.34 -18.70
CA THR A 62 -2.90 -7.56 -17.92
C THR A 62 -1.64 -8.27 -18.42
N LEU A 63 -0.56 -8.18 -17.66
CA LEU A 63 0.66 -8.96 -17.83
C LEU A 63 0.58 -10.18 -16.90
N ALA A 64 0.40 -11.37 -17.47
CA ALA A 64 0.14 -12.58 -16.69
C ALA A 64 0.94 -13.81 -17.13
N ALA A 65 1.15 -14.74 -16.19
CA ALA A 65 1.70 -16.07 -16.44
C ALA A 65 0.90 -17.14 -15.71
N ALA A 66 0.69 -18.31 -16.33
CA ALA A 66 -0.08 -19.40 -15.70
C ALA A 66 0.63 -20.02 -14.48
N GLY A 67 1.97 -19.97 -14.45
CA GLY A 67 2.84 -20.39 -13.36
C GLY A 67 3.42 -19.19 -12.62
N ASN A 68 4.73 -18.98 -12.68
CA ASN A 68 5.39 -17.83 -12.03
C ASN A 68 5.63 -16.68 -13.02
N LEU A 69 5.48 -15.45 -12.54
CA LEU A 69 5.83 -14.23 -13.29
C LEU A 69 7.00 -13.53 -12.60
N THR A 70 8.01 -13.16 -13.37
CA THR A 70 9.12 -12.31 -12.92
C THR A 70 9.27 -11.12 -13.84
N VAL A 71 9.26 -9.93 -13.25
CA VAL A 71 9.53 -8.65 -13.91
C VAL A 71 10.84 -8.10 -13.36
N ASN A 72 11.77 -7.75 -14.25
CA ASN A 72 13.01 -7.04 -13.89
C ASN A 72 13.11 -5.74 -14.70
N ALA A 73 13.31 -4.61 -14.02
CA ALA A 73 13.47 -3.32 -14.67
C ALA A 73 14.27 -2.37 -13.76
N ALA A 74 14.78 -1.25 -14.29
CA ALA A 74 15.27 -0.18 -13.42
C ALA A 74 14.11 0.47 -12.65
N ASN A 75 12.96 0.65 -13.32
CA ASN A 75 11.72 1.12 -12.71
C ASN A 75 10.54 0.30 -13.25
N VAL A 76 9.51 0.09 -12.42
CA VAL A 76 8.26 -0.56 -12.83
C VAL A 76 7.09 0.37 -12.53
N VAL A 77 6.28 0.63 -13.56
CA VAL A 77 5.01 1.35 -13.44
C VAL A 77 3.90 0.39 -13.80
N ASN A 78 3.02 0.11 -12.85
CA ASN A 78 1.77 -0.60 -13.10
C ASN A 78 0.62 0.40 -13.03
N ALA A 79 0.08 0.78 -14.19
CA ALA A 79 -0.90 1.86 -14.31
C ALA A 79 -2.25 1.47 -13.69
N ALA A 80 -3.10 2.46 -13.43
CA ALA A 80 -4.47 2.22 -12.97
C ALA A 80 -5.23 1.34 -13.98
N GLY A 81 -5.90 0.30 -13.50
CA GLY A 81 -6.60 -0.70 -14.34
C GLY A 81 -5.69 -1.74 -15.01
N ALA A 82 -4.38 -1.71 -14.75
CA ALA A 82 -3.43 -2.71 -15.21
C ALA A 82 -3.14 -3.76 -14.12
N ASP A 83 -2.88 -4.99 -14.56
CA ASP A 83 -2.62 -6.13 -13.68
C ASP A 83 -1.25 -6.75 -13.97
N ILE A 84 -0.49 -7.04 -12.92
CA ILE A 84 0.67 -7.93 -12.97
C ILE A 84 0.32 -9.15 -12.12
N ALA A 85 0.02 -10.26 -12.78
CA ALA A 85 -0.58 -11.42 -12.13
C ALA A 85 0.15 -12.72 -12.45
N SER A 86 0.08 -13.70 -11.55
CA SER A 86 0.54 -15.05 -11.86
C SER A 86 -0.26 -16.13 -11.15
N GLY A 87 -0.16 -17.34 -11.70
CA GLY A 87 -0.81 -18.52 -11.17
C GLY A 87 -2.19 -18.75 -11.77
N ASN A 88 -2.72 -19.94 -11.49
CA ASN A 88 -4.10 -20.28 -11.80
C ASN A 88 -4.93 -20.21 -10.52
N PRO A 89 -6.15 -19.65 -10.57
CA PRO A 89 -7.05 -19.66 -9.43
C PRO A 89 -7.22 -21.08 -8.85
N GLY A 90 -6.96 -21.24 -7.56
CA GLY A 90 -7.10 -22.51 -6.84
C GLY A 90 -5.86 -23.44 -6.87
N ASP A 91 -4.82 -23.14 -7.65
CA ASP A 91 -3.54 -23.84 -7.58
C ASP A 91 -2.56 -23.05 -6.71
N LEU A 92 -2.32 -23.51 -5.47
CA LEU A 92 -1.38 -22.88 -4.52
C LEU A 92 0.08 -23.31 -4.73
N THR A 93 0.37 -24.20 -5.70
CA THR A 93 1.73 -24.73 -5.92
C THR A 93 2.59 -23.87 -6.86
N THR A 94 1.94 -22.98 -7.61
CA THR A 94 2.58 -22.02 -8.54
C THR A 94 2.14 -20.59 -8.21
N GLY A 95 2.24 -19.63 -9.13
CA GLY A 95 1.70 -18.28 -8.90
C GLY A 95 2.55 -17.37 -8.03
N THR A 96 3.88 -17.47 -8.12
CA THR A 96 4.75 -16.43 -7.56
C THR A 96 4.92 -15.29 -8.56
N THR A 97 4.46 -14.10 -8.19
CA THR A 97 4.71 -12.83 -8.89
C THR A 97 5.87 -12.12 -8.22
N THR A 98 6.98 -11.95 -8.94
CA THR A 98 8.17 -11.23 -8.47
C THR A 98 8.39 -9.98 -9.32
N VAL A 99 8.49 -8.82 -8.67
CA VAL A 99 8.74 -7.53 -9.33
C VAL A 99 10.00 -6.90 -8.74
N ASN A 100 11.05 -6.82 -9.56
CA ASN A 100 12.38 -6.34 -9.17
C ASN A 100 12.70 -5.01 -9.85
N ALA A 101 12.87 -3.97 -9.04
CA ALA A 101 13.40 -2.67 -9.40
C ALA A 101 14.39 -2.17 -8.32
N VAL A 102 15.33 -3.03 -7.93
CA VAL A 102 16.15 -2.93 -6.69
C VAL A 102 16.76 -1.53 -6.46
N SER A 103 17.26 -0.88 -7.51
CA SER A 103 17.87 0.45 -7.43
C SER A 103 16.93 1.62 -7.77
N GLY A 104 15.71 1.33 -8.21
CA GLY A 104 14.73 2.33 -8.62
C GLY A 104 13.38 2.12 -7.96
N ASN A 105 12.31 2.44 -8.68
CA ASN A 105 10.99 2.57 -8.10
C ASN A 105 10.03 1.51 -8.64
N ILE A 106 9.16 1.02 -7.77
CA ILE A 106 7.91 0.36 -8.16
C ILE A 106 6.78 1.33 -7.85
N THR A 107 6.05 1.75 -8.88
CA THR A 107 4.84 2.57 -8.76
C THR A 107 3.65 1.73 -9.19
N ASN A 108 2.80 1.35 -8.23
CA ASN A 108 1.61 0.56 -8.47
C ASN A 108 0.34 1.37 -8.21
N ALA A 109 -0.36 1.72 -9.29
CA ALA A 109 -1.72 2.27 -9.27
C ALA A 109 -2.78 1.23 -9.69
N GLY A 110 -2.35 0.11 -10.28
CA GLY A 110 -3.19 -1.03 -10.64
C GLY A 110 -3.18 -2.13 -9.58
N ARG A 111 -3.14 -3.39 -10.02
CA ARG A 111 -3.07 -4.57 -9.16
C ARG A 111 -1.83 -5.40 -9.43
N ILE A 112 -1.15 -5.83 -8.38
CA ILE A 112 -0.10 -6.86 -8.43
C ILE A 112 -0.57 -8.02 -7.56
N GLU A 113 -0.71 -9.19 -8.16
CA GLU A 113 -1.27 -10.35 -7.47
C GLU A 113 -0.59 -11.67 -7.81
N GLY A 114 -0.81 -12.66 -6.94
CA GLY A 114 -0.39 -14.04 -7.09
C GLY A 114 -0.61 -14.80 -5.79
N ASN A 115 -0.26 -16.08 -5.74
CA ASN A 115 -0.18 -16.79 -4.46
C ASN A 115 0.92 -16.18 -3.59
N ASN A 116 2.08 -15.90 -4.17
CA ASN A 116 3.14 -15.16 -3.51
C ASN A 116 3.44 -13.89 -4.31
N VAL A 117 3.44 -12.74 -3.65
CA VAL A 117 3.88 -11.48 -4.26
C VAL A 117 5.17 -11.05 -3.57
N ASN A 118 6.24 -10.94 -4.34
CA ASN A 118 7.54 -10.47 -3.88
C ASN A 118 7.92 -9.21 -4.64
N THR A 119 8.12 -8.10 -3.93
CA THR A 119 8.64 -6.87 -4.53
C THR A 119 10.00 -6.51 -3.93
N SER A 120 10.88 -5.94 -4.75
CA SER A 120 12.16 -5.39 -4.32
C SER A 120 12.44 -4.09 -5.06
N SER A 121 12.56 -2.99 -4.32
CA SER A 121 12.85 -1.67 -4.89
C SER A 121 13.61 -0.76 -3.93
N ASN A 122 14.04 0.41 -4.41
CA ASN A 122 14.45 1.50 -3.51
C ASN A 122 13.21 2.17 -2.91
N VAL A 123 12.23 2.53 -3.77
CA VAL A 123 10.94 3.06 -3.34
C VAL A 123 9.80 2.20 -3.87
N LEU A 124 8.85 1.85 -3.01
CA LEU A 124 7.58 1.23 -3.38
C LEU A 124 6.45 2.23 -3.11
N ASN A 125 5.86 2.76 -4.18
CA ASN A 125 4.66 3.60 -4.10
C ASN A 125 3.46 2.75 -4.51
N ASN A 126 2.54 2.54 -3.59
CA ASN A 126 1.29 1.82 -3.83
C ASN A 126 0.10 2.76 -3.62
N THR A 127 -0.65 3.01 -4.68
CA THR A 127 -1.97 3.67 -4.66
C THR A 127 -3.10 2.73 -5.09
N GLY A 128 -2.75 1.51 -5.53
CA GLY A 128 -3.67 0.43 -5.88
C GLY A 128 -3.52 -0.79 -4.98
N THR A 129 -3.47 -1.99 -5.56
CA THR A 129 -3.48 -3.25 -4.78
C THR A 129 -2.19 -4.05 -4.93
N LEU A 130 -1.58 -4.48 -3.82
CA LEU A 130 -0.68 -5.63 -3.75
C LEU A 130 -1.35 -6.71 -2.91
N ILE A 131 -1.62 -7.88 -3.47
CA ILE A 131 -2.34 -8.93 -2.74
C ILE A 131 -1.88 -10.33 -3.09
N GLY A 132 -1.87 -11.22 -2.10
CA GLY A 132 -1.66 -12.64 -2.35
C GLY A 132 -1.95 -13.50 -1.13
N ASN A 133 -1.63 -14.79 -1.24
CA ASN A 133 -1.60 -15.64 -0.06
C ASN A 133 -0.46 -15.23 0.88
N SER A 134 0.70 -14.84 0.34
CA SER A 134 1.74 -14.17 1.11
C SER A 134 2.33 -13.01 0.31
N VAL A 135 2.44 -11.85 0.94
CA VAL A 135 3.04 -10.66 0.34
C VAL A 135 4.33 -10.32 1.07
N THR A 136 5.42 -10.13 0.33
CA THR A 136 6.70 -9.65 0.85
C THR A 136 7.15 -8.44 0.04
N ALA A 137 7.25 -7.29 0.69
CA ALA A 137 7.75 -6.06 0.10
C ALA A 137 9.10 -5.68 0.70
N ASN A 138 10.14 -5.58 -0.14
CA ASN A 138 11.47 -5.12 0.25
C ASN A 138 11.69 -3.73 -0.33
N ALA A 139 11.91 -2.72 0.52
CA ALA A 139 12.14 -1.36 0.06
C ALA A 139 13.05 -0.56 0.99
N ALA A 140 13.62 0.55 0.52
CA ALA A 140 14.14 1.57 1.43
C ALA A 140 13.01 2.45 1.98
N THR A 141 12.02 2.76 1.14
CA THR A 141 10.80 3.48 1.53
C THR A 141 9.58 2.82 0.90
N LEU A 142 8.54 2.60 1.70
CA LEU A 142 7.24 2.11 1.26
C LEU A 142 6.20 3.17 1.57
N THR A 143 5.45 3.60 0.56
CA THR A 143 4.30 4.50 0.71
C THR A 143 3.06 3.82 0.17
N ASN A 144 2.12 3.53 1.05
CA ASN A 144 0.78 3.05 0.76
C ASN A 144 -0.19 4.22 0.98
N ASP A 145 -0.78 4.74 -0.09
CA ASP A 145 -1.43 6.05 -0.08
C ASP A 145 -2.76 6.06 -0.82
N GLY A 146 -3.82 6.43 -0.09
CA GLY A 146 -5.17 6.61 -0.61
C GLY A 146 -6.11 5.45 -0.25
N ALA A 147 -7.41 5.73 -0.23
CA ALA A 147 -8.44 4.75 0.14
C ALA A 147 -8.49 3.48 -0.74
N ALA A 148 -7.97 3.55 -1.97
CA ALA A 148 -7.85 2.39 -2.86
C ALA A 148 -6.58 1.56 -2.61
N ALA A 149 -5.64 2.09 -1.82
CA ALA A 149 -4.33 1.51 -1.59
C ALA A 149 -4.41 0.41 -0.53
N ILE A 150 -4.19 -0.83 -0.97
CA ILE A 150 -4.17 -2.00 -0.08
C ILE A 150 -2.94 -2.87 -0.34
N ILE A 151 -2.27 -3.26 0.74
CA ILE A 151 -1.29 -4.35 0.76
C ILE A 151 -1.83 -5.44 1.67
N ALA A 152 -2.19 -6.60 1.10
CA ALA A 152 -2.90 -7.63 1.84
C ALA A 152 -2.39 -9.07 1.62
N GLY A 153 -2.39 -9.86 2.68
CA GLY A 153 -1.99 -11.27 2.66
C GLY A 153 -2.99 -12.17 3.35
N VAL A 154 -3.18 -13.40 2.86
CA VAL A 154 -4.00 -14.41 3.57
C VAL A 154 -3.23 -15.05 4.73
N ASN A 155 -2.04 -15.57 4.45
CA ASN A 155 -1.19 -16.21 5.47
C ASN A 155 -0.28 -15.21 6.16
N GLN A 156 0.32 -14.30 5.39
CA GLN A 156 1.24 -13.32 5.96
C GLN A 156 1.49 -12.11 5.05
N VAL A 157 1.79 -10.98 5.68
CA VAL A 157 2.37 -9.79 5.07
C VAL A 157 3.71 -9.49 5.71
N ASN A 158 4.76 -9.38 4.91
CA ASN A 158 6.11 -9.02 5.34
C ASN A 158 6.53 -7.70 4.70
N LEU A 159 6.73 -6.66 5.49
CA LEU A 159 7.23 -5.37 5.05
C LEU A 159 8.66 -5.21 5.56
N TRP A 160 9.62 -5.52 4.68
CA TRP A 160 11.05 -5.40 4.94
C TRP A 160 11.53 -4.04 4.44
N VAL A 161 11.42 -3.02 5.29
CA VAL A 161 11.65 -1.62 4.93
C VAL A 161 12.71 -1.01 5.83
N THR A 162 13.83 -0.57 5.25
CA THR A 162 14.96 -0.07 6.04
C THR A 162 14.72 1.34 6.58
N GLY A 163 14.14 2.23 5.76
CA GLY A 163 13.89 3.62 6.09
C GLY A 163 12.50 3.84 6.69
N THR A 164 11.50 4.07 5.83
CA THR A 164 10.18 4.53 6.27
C THR A 164 9.04 3.76 5.62
N VAL A 165 8.06 3.37 6.43
CA VAL A 165 6.74 2.88 5.99
C VAL A 165 5.72 4.00 6.22
N ASN A 166 5.10 4.50 5.16
CA ASN A 166 4.00 5.44 5.23
C ASN A 166 2.71 4.72 4.80
N ASN A 167 1.75 4.64 5.71
CA ASN A 167 0.38 4.22 5.44
C ASN A 167 -0.52 5.42 5.73
N GLN A 168 -1.07 6.04 4.69
CA GLN A 168 -1.70 7.36 4.80
C GLN A 168 -2.95 7.51 3.92
N ASN A 169 -3.79 8.49 4.28
CA ASN A 169 -4.98 8.87 3.50
C ASN A 169 -5.97 7.70 3.27
N ASP A 170 -6.41 7.06 4.36
CA ASP A 170 -7.33 5.91 4.37
C ASP A 170 -6.79 4.62 3.74
N ALA A 171 -5.47 4.50 3.58
CA ALA A 171 -4.83 3.31 3.06
C ALA A 171 -4.85 2.14 4.06
N THR A 172 -4.75 0.90 3.54
CA THR A 172 -4.86 -0.33 4.35
C THR A 172 -3.66 -1.25 4.18
N LEU A 173 -3.05 -1.64 5.29
CA LEU A 173 -2.14 -2.79 5.39
C LEU A 173 -2.88 -3.88 6.17
N TYR A 174 -3.07 -5.06 5.57
CA TYR A 174 -3.92 -6.10 6.17
C TYR A 174 -3.33 -7.50 6.05
N SER A 175 -3.49 -8.33 7.08
CA SER A 175 -3.17 -9.76 7.01
C SER A 175 -4.25 -10.58 7.71
N LEU A 176 -4.79 -11.61 7.05
CA LEU A 176 -5.62 -12.62 7.73
C LEU A 176 -4.79 -13.55 8.63
N GLY A 177 -3.46 -13.54 8.49
CA GLY A 177 -2.53 -14.26 9.34
C GLY A 177 -1.56 -13.28 10.00
N ASP A 178 -0.26 -13.57 9.92
CA ASP A 178 0.74 -12.74 10.60
C ASP A 178 1.12 -11.51 9.76
N MET A 179 1.53 -10.43 10.41
CA MET A 179 2.17 -9.29 9.77
C MET A 179 3.53 -9.01 10.42
N ASN A 180 4.57 -8.90 9.61
CA ASN A 180 5.93 -8.60 10.06
C ASN A 180 6.40 -7.29 9.44
N MET A 181 6.88 -6.35 10.26
CA MET A 181 7.41 -5.06 9.81
C MET A 181 8.77 -4.80 10.47
N ALA A 182 9.84 -4.76 9.67
CA ALA A 182 11.22 -4.56 10.14
C ALA A 182 12.14 -4.17 8.98
N ALA A 183 13.42 -3.89 9.23
CA ALA A 183 14.38 -3.64 8.14
C ALA A 183 14.67 -4.90 7.31
N ASN A 184 14.53 -6.08 7.89
CA ASN A 184 14.59 -7.39 7.22
C ASN A 184 14.03 -8.49 8.14
N GLY A 185 13.95 -9.73 7.63
CA GLY A 185 13.40 -10.87 8.37
C GLY A 185 14.33 -11.53 9.40
N ALA A 186 15.45 -10.90 9.78
CA ALA A 186 16.38 -11.49 10.75
C ALA A 186 15.79 -11.49 12.17
N LYS A 187 15.94 -12.62 12.86
CA LYS A 187 15.43 -12.86 14.21
C LYS A 187 16.56 -13.19 15.19
N ASP A 188 16.40 -12.79 16.45
CA ASP A 188 17.31 -13.12 17.52
C ASP A 188 17.13 -14.58 18.02
N GLY A 189 17.90 -14.99 19.02
CA GLY A 189 17.82 -16.34 19.60
C GLY A 189 16.47 -16.68 20.25
N ASN A 190 15.60 -15.69 20.48
CA ASN A 190 14.26 -15.86 21.03
C ASN A 190 13.18 -15.79 19.93
N GLY A 191 13.55 -15.56 18.67
CA GLY A 191 12.62 -15.46 17.54
C GLY A 191 12.06 -14.06 17.29
N TYR A 192 12.56 -13.02 17.96
CA TYR A 192 12.11 -11.64 17.76
C TYR A 192 12.88 -10.95 16.64
N LEU A 193 12.17 -10.13 15.85
CA LEU A 193 12.79 -9.26 14.85
C LEU A 193 13.71 -8.25 15.56
N PHE A 194 14.98 -8.17 15.14
CA PHE A 194 15.95 -7.27 15.80
C PHE A 194 16.51 -6.17 14.89
N ASN A 195 16.39 -6.30 13.57
CA ASN A 195 16.80 -5.25 12.64
C ASN A 195 15.64 -4.27 12.42
N GLN A 196 15.72 -3.10 13.04
CA GLN A 196 14.61 -2.15 13.08
C GLN A 196 14.46 -1.35 11.77
N THR A 197 13.22 -1.19 11.29
CA THR A 197 12.86 -0.10 10.36
C THR A 197 13.10 1.26 11.03
N GLY A 198 13.39 2.31 10.25
CA GLY A 198 13.44 3.67 10.77
C GLY A 198 12.11 4.11 11.38
N THR A 199 11.13 4.47 10.54
CA THR A 199 9.83 4.99 11.01
C THR A 199 8.66 4.29 10.35
N ILE A 200 7.62 3.99 11.14
CA ILE A 200 6.32 3.55 10.64
C ILE A 200 5.30 4.64 10.94
N ASN A 201 4.72 5.22 9.90
CA ASN A 201 3.65 6.21 9.99
C ASN A 201 2.32 5.57 9.59
N ASN A 202 1.36 5.56 10.51
CA ASN A 202 -0.04 5.22 10.25
C ASN A 202 -0.88 6.48 10.44
N LEU A 203 -1.28 7.10 9.33
CA LEU A 203 -1.82 8.46 9.29
C LEU A 203 -3.25 8.44 8.78
N SER A 204 -4.24 8.46 9.69
CA SER A 204 -5.66 8.22 9.37
C SER A 204 -5.82 7.02 8.44
N SER A 205 -5.26 5.87 8.83
CA SER A 205 -5.16 4.68 7.99
C SER A 205 -5.19 3.41 8.86
N THR A 206 -5.23 2.24 8.23
CA THR A 206 -5.38 0.95 8.92
C THR A 206 -4.15 0.07 8.76
N ILE A 207 -3.64 -0.44 9.88
CA ILE A 207 -2.68 -1.55 9.94
C ILE A 207 -3.29 -2.62 10.82
N GLU A 208 -3.57 -3.78 10.24
CA GLU A 208 -4.30 -4.84 10.93
C GLU A 208 -3.77 -6.23 10.55
N ALA A 209 -3.70 -7.11 11.54
CA ALA A 209 -3.37 -8.52 11.38
C ALA A 209 -4.32 -9.33 12.27
N ASP A 210 -5.04 -10.29 11.70
CA ASP A 210 -5.89 -11.22 12.45
C ASP A 210 -5.03 -12.22 13.26
N GLY A 211 -3.82 -12.51 12.79
CA GLY A 211 -2.78 -13.25 13.51
C GLY A 211 -1.89 -12.33 14.34
N THR A 212 -0.57 -12.55 14.28
CA THR A 212 0.40 -11.78 15.06
C THR A 212 0.92 -10.57 14.27
N LEU A 213 0.81 -9.38 14.85
CA LEU A 213 1.52 -8.19 14.36
C LEU A 213 2.90 -8.07 15.05
N ASN A 214 3.97 -8.44 14.34
CA ASN A 214 5.36 -8.31 14.78
C ASN A 214 6.01 -7.07 14.18
N VAL A 215 6.45 -6.13 15.02
CA VAL A 215 7.06 -4.87 14.57
C VAL A 215 8.38 -4.62 15.26
N ALA A 216 9.43 -4.37 14.48
CA ALA A 216 10.71 -3.83 14.94
C ALA A 216 10.97 -2.51 14.21
N ALA A 217 10.80 -1.38 14.92
CA ALA A 217 11.02 -0.04 14.37
C ALA A 217 11.63 0.88 15.43
N ASN A 218 12.31 1.95 14.99
CA ASN A 218 12.80 3.00 15.90
C ASN A 218 11.67 3.90 16.38
N GLN A 219 10.68 4.16 15.52
CA GLN A 219 9.53 5.01 15.82
C GLN A 219 8.27 4.51 15.12
N ILE A 220 7.15 4.53 15.84
CA ILE A 220 5.82 4.26 15.30
C ILE A 220 4.93 5.47 15.61
N ASN A 221 4.40 6.10 14.56
CA ASN A 221 3.49 7.24 14.66
C ASN A 221 2.10 6.80 14.23
N ASN A 222 1.17 6.68 15.17
CA ASN A 222 -0.25 6.47 14.85
C ASN A 222 -1.00 7.79 15.07
N VAL A 223 -1.27 8.50 13.98
CA VAL A 223 -1.80 9.87 14.04
C VAL A 223 -3.09 9.94 13.25
N ARG A 224 -4.15 10.44 13.88
CA ARG A 224 -5.34 10.87 13.16
C ARG A 224 -5.10 12.26 12.59
N GLN A 225 -5.03 12.36 11.27
CA GLN A 225 -4.98 13.62 10.55
C GLN A 225 -6.39 14.19 10.33
N ASN A 226 -6.48 15.49 10.02
CA ASN A 226 -7.72 16.16 9.61
C ASN A 226 -8.84 16.18 10.67
N VAL A 227 -8.47 16.30 11.96
CA VAL A 227 -9.44 16.42 13.05
C VAL A 227 -10.11 17.79 13.03
N THR A 228 -11.42 17.81 12.78
CA THR A 228 -12.27 19.01 12.90
C THR A 228 -13.08 18.94 14.20
N VAL A 229 -12.98 19.98 15.03
CA VAL A 229 -13.74 20.09 16.28
C VAL A 229 -14.90 21.07 16.08
N ASN A 230 -16.13 20.57 16.18
CA ASN A 230 -17.33 21.41 16.20
C ASN A 230 -17.82 21.54 17.65
N THR A 231 -17.83 22.77 18.18
CA THR A 231 -18.44 23.07 19.48
C THR A 231 -19.88 23.49 19.29
N VAL A 232 -20.79 22.89 20.06
CA VAL A 232 -22.20 23.30 20.12
C VAL A 232 -22.45 23.93 21.48
N THR A 233 -22.98 25.15 21.50
CA THR A 233 -23.41 25.82 22.73
C THR A 233 -24.64 25.12 23.28
N THR A 234 -24.50 24.43 24.40
CA THR A 234 -25.59 23.63 25.03
C THR A 234 -26.51 24.47 25.90
N SER A 235 -26.07 25.64 26.35
CA SER A 235 -26.88 26.62 27.06
C SER A 235 -26.25 28.00 26.92
N ASP A 236 -27.06 28.99 26.61
CA ASP A 236 -26.70 30.41 26.66
C ASP A 236 -27.83 31.16 27.39
N THR A 237 -27.84 31.04 28.71
CA THR A 237 -28.87 31.64 29.58
C THR A 237 -28.31 32.88 30.27
N THR A 238 -28.85 34.04 29.92
CA THR A 238 -28.61 35.28 30.67
C THR A 238 -29.60 35.36 31.84
N SER A 239 -29.10 35.33 33.08
CA SER A 239 -29.90 35.66 34.27
C SER A 239 -29.68 37.12 34.63
N THR A 240 -30.75 37.92 34.61
CA THR A 240 -30.71 39.28 35.13
C THR A 240 -31.04 39.26 36.62
N LEU A 241 -30.12 39.81 37.44
CA LEU A 241 -30.36 39.96 38.86
C LEU A 241 -31.33 41.13 39.07
N THR A 242 -32.60 40.83 39.32
CA THR A 242 -33.57 41.85 39.73
C THR A 242 -33.48 42.04 41.24
N THR A 243 -33.45 43.29 41.67
CA THR A 243 -33.44 43.61 43.10
C THR A 243 -34.76 43.19 43.74
N PRO A 244 -34.75 42.41 44.84
CA PRO A 244 -35.98 41.99 45.51
C PRO A 244 -36.81 43.19 45.96
N SER A 245 -38.14 43.04 45.98
CA SER A 245 -39.09 44.09 46.37
C SER A 245 -38.89 44.63 47.78
N TRP A 246 -38.25 43.88 48.67
CA TRP A 246 -37.91 44.33 50.03
C TRP A 246 -36.66 45.26 50.07
N TRP A 247 -35.88 45.33 48.98
CA TRP A 247 -34.69 46.19 48.92
C TRP A 247 -35.07 47.63 48.53
N SER A 248 -36.21 47.85 47.86
CA SER A 248 -36.77 49.20 47.67
C SER A 248 -37.44 49.76 48.93
N SER A 249 -37.94 48.90 49.83
CA SER A 249 -38.52 49.34 51.12
C SER A 249 -37.47 49.72 52.17
N LEU A 250 -36.19 49.46 51.92
CA LEU A 250 -35.06 49.89 52.77
C LEU A 250 -34.39 51.17 52.26
N ARG A 251 -34.87 51.77 51.14
CA ARG A 251 -34.43 53.11 50.78
C ARG A 251 -34.91 54.06 51.88
N PRO A 252 -34.01 54.80 52.55
CA PRO A 252 -34.44 55.87 53.44
C PRO A 252 -35.34 56.81 52.63
N SER A 253 -36.55 57.07 53.12
CA SER A 253 -37.39 58.11 52.54
C SER A 253 -36.57 59.39 52.49
N PRO A 254 -36.53 60.12 51.36
CA PRO A 254 -35.87 61.42 51.35
C PRO A 254 -36.48 62.27 52.48
N PRO A 255 -35.67 63.03 53.23
CA PRO A 255 -36.15 63.80 54.36
C PRO A 255 -37.34 64.65 53.92
N SER A 256 -38.47 64.55 54.64
CA SER A 256 -39.63 65.39 54.40
C SER A 256 -39.26 66.84 54.73
N GLY A 257 -38.99 67.64 53.71
CA GLY A 257 -38.82 69.09 53.88
C GLY A 257 -37.93 69.72 52.82
N GLY A 258 -38.54 70.20 51.74
CA GLY A 258 -37.86 71.06 50.77
C GLY A 258 -38.67 71.20 49.48
N ASN A 259 -39.44 72.28 49.42
CA ASN A 259 -40.22 72.77 48.27
C ASN A 259 -39.41 72.71 46.94
N PRO A 260 -40.03 72.48 45.76
CA PRO A 260 -39.30 72.47 44.51
C PRO A 260 -38.90 73.91 44.16
N LEU A 261 -37.63 74.13 43.85
CA LEU A 261 -37.22 75.31 43.09
C LEU A 261 -36.93 74.88 41.66
N ILE A 262 -37.65 75.59 40.79
CA ILE A 262 -37.60 75.66 39.34
C ILE A 262 -36.17 75.96 38.89
N GLU A 263 -35.66 75.18 37.93
CA GLU A 263 -34.99 75.62 36.69
C GLU A 263 -34.91 74.45 35.70
#